data_AF-T0ATS4-F1
#
_entry.id   AF-T0ATS4-F1
#
_cell.length_a   1.000
_cell.length_b   1.000
_cell.length_c   1.000
_cell.angle_alpha   90.00
_cell.angle_beta   90.00
_cell.angle_gamma   90.00
#
_symmetry.space_group_name_H-M   'P 1'
#
loop_
_entity.id
_entity.type
_entity.pdbx_description
1 polymer ?
#
loop_
_entity_poly.entity_id
_entity_poly.type
_entity_poly.pdbx_seq_one_letter_code
_entity_poly.pdbx_strand_id
1 'polypeptide(L)'
;MQMRPEVQLAAMIKAMSDVIIPALPQGNMLAVEQANLVVGMLNLMQTQLPVQFRFDRDELQRLVEAAQQLKAVGTEDRVTAAGLEQVAVPCARATEVLERCKAGPDELYAAILQLRGALCALVDASATSADIGARECIESILLAMSKEQLLRDRALMKPQRWEPDPAAVPDIDTLVGR
;
A
#
# COMPACT_ATOMS: atom_id res chain seq x y z
N MET A 1 6.42 -8.76 -11.74
CA MET A 1 7.07 -7.76 -10.86
C MET A 1 6.00 -6.74 -10.48
N GLN A 2 5.68 -6.61 -9.20
CA GLN A 2 4.75 -5.56 -8.74
C GLN A 2 5.53 -4.25 -8.64
N MET A 3 5.17 -3.23 -9.42
CA MET A 3 5.81 -1.91 -9.32
C MET A 3 5.29 -1.21 -8.07
N ARG A 4 5.99 -1.38 -6.95
CA ARG A 4 5.68 -0.69 -5.69
C ARG A 4 5.94 0.82 -5.81
N PRO A 5 5.25 1.66 -5.03
CA PRO A 5 5.43 3.11 -5.05
C PRO A 5 6.90 3.53 -4.89
N GLU A 6 7.69 2.83 -4.05
CA GLU A 6 9.11 3.17 -3.87
C GLU A 6 9.90 3.09 -5.19
N VAL A 7 9.63 2.06 -6.01
CA VAL A 7 10.29 1.85 -7.31
C VAL A 7 9.80 2.88 -8.33
N GLN A 8 8.50 3.18 -8.34
CA GLN A 8 7.93 4.19 -9.24
C GLN A 8 8.52 5.58 -8.97
N LEU A 9 8.58 6.00 -7.71
CA LEU A 9 9.16 7.29 -7.32
C LEU A 9 10.64 7.38 -7.66
N ALA A 10 11.42 6.32 -7.37
CA ALA A 10 12.84 6.28 -7.74
C ALA A 10 13.04 6.42 -9.27
N ALA A 11 12.21 5.74 -10.07
CA ALA A 11 12.26 5.85 -11.52
C ALA A 11 11.90 7.27 -12.02
N MET A 12 10.85 7.88 -11.45
CA MET A 12 10.43 9.25 -11.80
C MET A 12 11.51 10.28 -11.43
N ILE A 13 12.08 10.19 -10.23
CA ILE A 13 13.17 11.07 -9.78
C ILE A 13 14.35 10.96 -10.74
N LYS A 14 14.78 9.74 -11.06
CA LYS A 14 15.87 9.50 -12.00
C LYS A 14 15.59 10.07 -13.39
N ALA A 15 14.39 9.86 -13.93
CA ALA A 15 14.01 10.40 -15.24
C ALA A 15 14.03 11.94 -15.25
N MET A 16 13.53 12.57 -14.18
CA MET A 16 13.56 14.02 -14.03
C MET A 16 14.99 14.56 -13.96
N SER A 17 15.82 13.99 -13.07
CA SER A 17 17.18 14.46 -12.80
C SER A 17 18.18 14.17 -13.90
N ASP A 18 18.10 13.00 -14.53
CA ASP A 18 19.14 12.54 -15.47
C ASP A 18 18.79 12.87 -16.93
N VAL A 19 17.50 13.04 -17.25
CA VAL A 19 17.05 13.22 -18.64
C VAL A 19 16.33 14.54 -18.84
N ILE A 20 15.27 14.80 -18.07
CA ILE A 20 14.37 15.93 -18.35
C ILE A 20 15.02 17.26 -18.01
N ILE A 21 15.51 17.45 -16.78
CA ILE A 21 16.14 18.70 -16.34
C ILE A 21 17.35 19.05 -17.21
N PRO A 22 18.29 18.13 -17.51
CA PRO A 22 19.44 18.43 -18.38
C PRO A 22 19.05 18.80 -19.82
N ALA A 23 17.91 18.32 -20.31
CA ALA A 23 17.42 18.62 -21.65
C ALA A 23 16.66 19.96 -21.75
N LEU A 24 16.36 20.62 -20.63
CA LEU A 24 15.65 21.91 -20.65
C LEU A 24 16.53 23.03 -21.21
N PRO A 25 15.97 23.95 -22.02
CA PRO A 25 16.69 25.14 -22.47
C PRO A 25 17.13 26.01 -21.28
N GLN A 26 18.44 26.24 -21.13
CA GLN A 26 19.01 26.99 -20.00
C GLN A 26 18.52 28.44 -19.91
N GLY A 27 18.04 29.02 -21.02
CA GLY A 27 17.43 30.36 -21.04
C GLY A 27 16.04 30.43 -20.41
N ASN A 28 15.41 29.29 -20.08
CA ASN A 28 14.11 29.24 -19.42
C ASN A 28 14.27 28.84 -17.94
N MET A 29 14.77 29.78 -17.13
CA MET A 29 15.01 29.55 -15.70
C MET A 29 13.76 29.10 -14.95
N LEU A 30 12.59 29.63 -15.29
CA LEU A 30 11.33 29.24 -14.67
C LEU A 30 11.04 27.75 -14.87
N ALA A 31 11.23 27.22 -16.08
CA ALA A 31 11.03 25.79 -16.34
C ALA A 31 12.00 24.91 -15.54
N VAL A 32 13.26 25.32 -15.42
CA VAL A 32 14.27 24.62 -14.61
C VAL A 32 13.89 24.63 -13.13
N GLU A 33 13.44 25.76 -12.60
CA GLU A 33 12.97 25.88 -11.22
C GLU A 33 11.76 24.99 -10.96
N GLN A 34 10.74 25.01 -11.83
CA GLN A 34 9.56 24.16 -11.67
C GLN A 34 9.92 22.67 -11.75
N ALA A 35 10.82 22.27 -12.65
CA ALA A 35 11.27 20.88 -12.73
C ALA A 35 12.02 20.42 -11.47
N ASN A 36 12.83 21.31 -10.87
CA ASN A 36 13.48 21.02 -9.58
C ASN A 36 12.47 20.94 -8.42
N LEU A 37 11.41 21.76 -8.41
CA LEU A 37 10.33 21.65 -7.43
C LEU A 37 9.62 20.30 -7.52
N VAL A 38 9.37 19.79 -8.72
CA VAL A 38 8.81 18.44 -8.93
C VAL A 38 9.71 17.38 -8.31
N VAL A 39 11.02 17.42 -8.57
CA VAL A 39 11.99 16.50 -7.94
C VAL A 39 11.96 16.61 -6.42
N GLY A 40 11.92 17.83 -5.88
CA GLY A 40 11.80 18.07 -4.44
C GLY A 40 10.55 17.41 -3.84
N MET A 41 9.40 17.56 -4.51
CA MET A 41 8.14 16.95 -4.08
C MET A 41 8.18 15.42 -4.16
N LEU A 42 8.75 14.85 -5.21
CA LEU A 42 8.90 13.39 -5.34
C LEU A 42 9.79 12.80 -4.23
N ASN A 43 10.89 13.48 -3.87
CA ASN A 43 11.74 13.09 -2.75
C ASN A 43 10.99 13.18 -1.41
N LEU A 44 10.18 14.23 -1.22
CA LEU A 44 9.34 14.37 -0.04
C LEU A 44 8.34 13.22 0.08
N MET A 45 7.65 12.89 -1.01
CA MET A 45 6.72 11.75 -1.07
C MET A 45 7.43 10.43 -0.76
N GLN A 46 8.63 10.21 -1.29
CA GLN A 46 9.41 8.99 -1.01
C GLN A 46 9.73 8.85 0.49
N THR A 47 9.91 9.97 1.19
CA THR A 47 10.17 9.98 2.64
C THR A 47 8.89 9.83 3.46
N GLN A 48 7.78 10.41 3.02
CA GLN A 48 6.51 10.44 3.76
C GLN A 48 5.68 9.17 3.62
N LEU A 49 5.62 8.56 2.43
CA LEU A 49 4.78 7.38 2.18
C LEU A 49 5.02 6.22 3.16
N PRO A 50 6.27 5.85 3.53
CA PRO A 50 6.51 4.77 4.48
C PRO A 50 6.02 5.05 5.91
N VAL A 51 5.77 6.32 6.27
CA VAL A 51 5.30 6.70 7.62
C VAL A 51 3.81 7.06 7.65
N GLN A 52 3.20 7.35 6.50
CA GLN A 52 1.85 7.91 6.40
C GLN A 52 0.80 7.07 7.16
N PHE A 53 0.77 5.76 6.96
CA PHE A 53 -0.19 4.89 7.67
C PHE A 53 -0.03 4.96 9.20
N ARG A 54 1.21 5.00 9.69
CA ARG A 54 1.47 5.10 11.13
C ARG A 54 1.06 6.46 11.67
N PHE A 55 1.30 7.52 10.90
CA PHE A 55 0.88 8.88 11.21
C PHE A 55 -0.66 8.96 11.32
N ASP A 56 -1.39 8.47 10.32
CA ASP A 56 -2.86 8.52 10.30
C ASP A 56 -3.47 7.69 11.44
N ARG A 57 -2.90 6.52 11.74
CA ARG A 57 -3.32 5.67 12.88
C ARG A 57 -3.13 6.39 14.22
N ASP A 58 -1.99 7.04 14.38
CA ASP A 58 -1.62 7.79 15.59
C ASP A 58 -2.49 9.06 15.75
N GLU A 59 -2.85 9.73 14.65
CA GLU A 59 -3.86 10.79 14.65
C GLU A 59 -5.24 10.27 15.08
N LEU A 60 -5.71 9.16 14.50
CA LEU A 60 -6.99 8.55 14.87
C LEU A 60 -7.03 8.15 16.35
N GLN A 61 -5.92 7.58 16.86
CA GLN A 61 -5.79 7.25 18.27
C GLN A 61 -5.98 8.47 19.16
N ARG A 62 -5.28 9.58 18.88
CA ARG A 62 -5.43 10.84 19.63
C ARG A 62 -6.85 11.39 19.59
N LEU A 63 -7.51 11.32 18.44
CA LEU A 63 -8.90 11.77 18.29
C LEU A 63 -9.87 10.91 19.11
N VAL A 64 -9.67 9.59 19.15
CA VAL A 64 -10.46 8.66 19.98
C VAL A 64 -10.25 8.96 21.46
N GLU A 65 -9.00 9.12 21.90
CA GLU A 65 -8.67 9.46 23.29
C GLU A 65 -9.31 10.80 23.71
N ALA A 66 -9.23 11.82 22.86
CA ALA A 66 -9.87 13.11 23.09
C ALA A 66 -11.41 13.00 23.16
N ALA A 67 -12.03 12.26 22.23
CA ALA A 67 -13.47 12.03 22.23
C ALA A 67 -13.96 11.30 23.50
N GLN A 68 -13.19 10.33 23.99
CA GLN A 68 -13.50 9.63 25.24
C GLN A 68 -13.41 10.55 26.46
N GLN A 69 -12.40 11.43 26.51
CA GLN A 69 -12.28 12.42 27.57
C GLN A 69 -13.42 13.44 27.54
N LEU A 70 -13.79 13.92 26.35
CA LEU A 70 -14.90 14.86 26.17
C LEU A 70 -16.24 14.25 26.61
N LYS A 71 -16.47 12.95 26.36
CA LYS A 71 -17.67 12.25 26.82
C LYS A 71 -17.82 12.23 28.34
N ALA A 72 -16.71 12.32 29.09
CA ALA A 72 -16.74 12.38 30.55
C ALA A 72 -17.08 13.79 31.09
N VAL A 73 -17.12 14.81 30.23
CA VAL A 73 -17.46 16.18 30.63
C VAL A 73 -18.97 16.27 30.89
N GLY A 74 -19.36 16.47 32.15
CA GLY A 74 -20.71 16.86 32.51
C GLY A 74 -20.94 18.35 32.22
N THR A 75 -22.10 18.69 31.67
CA THR A 75 -22.51 20.09 31.44
C THR A 75 -24.02 20.24 31.63
N GLU A 76 -24.44 21.37 32.18
CA GLU A 76 -25.86 21.74 32.32
C GLU A 76 -26.38 22.49 31.08
N ASP A 77 -25.48 22.95 30.20
CA ASP A 77 -25.85 23.61 28.95
C ASP A 77 -26.35 22.59 27.93
N ARG A 78 -27.62 22.73 27.53
CA ARG A 78 -28.29 21.78 26.62
C ARG A 78 -27.64 21.68 25.24
N VAL A 79 -27.11 22.79 24.73
CA VAL A 79 -26.47 22.82 23.40
C VAL A 79 -25.17 22.04 23.44
N THR A 80 -24.35 22.28 24.47
CA THR A 80 -23.09 21.55 24.70
C THR A 80 -23.36 20.07 24.97
N ALA A 81 -24.36 19.72 25.76
CA ALA A 81 -24.73 18.32 26.03
C ALA A 81 -25.12 17.57 24.74
N ALA A 82 -25.93 18.18 23.88
CA ALA A 82 -26.30 17.60 22.59
C ALA A 82 -25.07 17.43 21.66
N GLY A 83 -24.14 18.39 21.68
CA GLY A 83 -22.89 18.30 20.94
C GLY A 83 -22.02 17.12 21.41
N LEU A 84 -21.91 16.90 22.72
CA LEU A 84 -21.18 15.76 23.29
C LEU A 84 -21.81 14.41 22.92
N GLU A 85 -23.14 14.33 22.88
CA GLU A 85 -23.85 13.12 22.47
C GLU A 85 -23.57 12.77 20.99
N GLN A 86 -23.48 13.76 20.11
CA GLN A 86 -23.17 13.57 18.69
C GLN A 86 -21.79 12.94 18.45
N VAL A 87 -20.84 13.10 19.37
CA VAL A 87 -19.48 12.52 19.28
C VAL A 87 -19.48 11.01 19.53
N ALA A 88 -20.50 10.46 20.22
CA ALA A 88 -20.50 9.07 20.67
C ALA A 88 -20.45 8.04 19.52
N VAL A 89 -21.26 8.24 18.48
CA VAL A 89 -21.34 7.30 17.34
C VAL A 89 -20.05 7.33 16.50
N PRO A 90 -19.52 8.49 16.07
CA PRO A 90 -18.21 8.56 15.41
C PRO A 90 -17.07 7.97 16.23
N CYS A 91 -17.04 8.21 17.55
CA CYS A 91 -16.02 7.67 18.45
C CYS A 91 -16.03 6.13 18.50
N ALA A 92 -17.22 5.51 18.53
CA ALA A 92 -17.35 4.06 18.52
C ALA A 92 -16.81 3.46 17.21
N ARG A 93 -17.20 4.04 16.06
CA ARG A 93 -16.69 3.64 14.74
C ARG A 93 -15.17 3.82 14.64
N ALA A 94 -14.64 4.94 15.10
CA ALA A 94 -13.21 5.23 15.08
C ALA A 94 -12.41 4.21 15.91
N THR A 95 -12.93 3.82 17.08
CA THR A 95 -12.34 2.76 17.91
C THR A 95 -12.27 1.42 17.18
N GLU A 96 -13.35 1.01 16.50
CA GLU A 96 -13.38 -0.24 15.74
C GLU A 96 -12.35 -0.24 14.59
N VAL A 97 -12.24 0.87 13.87
CA VAL A 97 -11.24 1.02 12.79
C VAL A 97 -9.82 0.94 13.34
N LEU A 98 -9.55 1.63 14.45
CA LEU A 98 -8.23 1.62 15.09
C LEU A 98 -7.80 0.21 15.50
N GLU A 99 -8.72 -0.58 16.05
CA GLU A 99 -8.48 -1.98 16.42
C GLU A 99 -8.10 -2.86 15.22
N ARG A 100 -8.73 -2.64 14.06
CA ARG A 100 -8.43 -3.35 12.81
C ARG A 100 -7.10 -2.91 12.18
N CYS A 101 -6.61 -1.72 12.51
CA CYS A 101 -5.38 -1.13 11.99
C CYS A 101 -4.15 -1.38 12.88
N LYS A 102 -4.20 -2.37 13.79
CA LYS A 102 -3.07 -2.73 14.65
C LYS A 102 -1.86 -3.24 13.86
N ALA A 103 -2.09 -4.14 12.91
CA ALA A 103 -1.08 -4.58 11.97
C ALA A 103 -0.95 -3.57 10.81
N GLY A 104 0.26 -3.06 10.61
CA GLY A 104 0.55 -2.08 9.56
C GLY A 104 0.86 -2.73 8.21
N PRO A 105 0.86 -1.94 7.11
CA PRO A 105 1.28 -2.39 5.79
C PRO A 105 2.66 -3.06 5.78
N ASP A 106 3.61 -2.55 6.58
CA ASP A 106 4.97 -3.10 6.68
C ASP A 106 4.99 -4.51 7.27
N GLU A 107 4.16 -4.77 8.29
CA GLU A 107 4.05 -6.09 8.93
C GLU A 107 3.39 -7.09 7.96
N LEU A 108 2.33 -6.69 7.29
CA LEU A 108 1.69 -7.48 6.23
C LEU A 108 2.69 -7.83 5.12
N TYR A 109 3.47 -6.85 4.68
CA TYR A 109 4.47 -7.06 3.65
C TYR A 109 5.60 -7.99 4.10
N ALA A 110 6.10 -7.81 5.33
CA ALA A 110 7.09 -8.70 5.93
C ALA A 110 6.57 -10.15 6.03
N ALA A 111 5.33 -10.35 6.47
CA ALA A 111 4.69 -11.66 6.53
C ALA A 111 4.57 -12.31 5.13
N ILE A 112 4.22 -11.53 4.10
CA ILE A 112 4.18 -12.01 2.71
C ILE A 112 5.57 -12.49 2.26
N LEU A 113 6.62 -11.71 2.53
CA LEU A 113 7.99 -12.09 2.16
C LEU A 113 8.46 -13.35 2.89
N GLN A 114 8.20 -13.44 4.19
CA GLN A 114 8.54 -14.61 4.99
C GLN A 114 7.84 -15.87 4.48
N LEU A 115 6.52 -15.80 4.24
CA LEU A 115 5.76 -16.94 3.74
C LEU A 115 6.22 -17.36 2.35
N ARG A 116 6.49 -16.41 1.44
CA ARG A 116 7.06 -16.73 0.12
C ARG A 116 8.41 -17.43 0.24
N GLY A 117 9.29 -16.96 1.12
CA GLY A 117 10.58 -17.61 1.39
C GLY A 117 10.41 -19.05 1.90
N ALA A 118 9.49 -19.26 2.85
CA ALA A 118 9.19 -20.59 3.37
C ALA A 118 8.62 -21.54 2.30
N LEU A 119 7.75 -21.04 1.41
CA LEU A 119 7.23 -21.82 0.30
C LEU A 119 8.32 -22.20 -0.71
N CYS A 120 9.26 -21.30 -1.02
CA CYS A 120 10.42 -21.64 -1.87
C CYS A 120 11.28 -22.73 -1.22
N ALA A 121 11.58 -22.60 0.09
CA ALA A 121 12.36 -23.62 0.81
C ALA A 121 11.65 -24.99 0.82
N LEU A 122 10.32 -25.01 0.86
CA LEU A 122 9.55 -26.26 0.75
C LEU A 122 9.69 -26.90 -0.64
N VAL A 123 9.72 -26.11 -1.72
CA VAL A 123 9.98 -26.61 -3.08
C VAL A 123 11.37 -27.21 -3.19
N ASP A 124 12.37 -26.53 -2.67
CA ASP A 124 13.76 -27.02 -2.70
C ASP A 124 13.89 -28.34 -1.92
N ALA A 125 13.24 -28.43 -0.77
CA ALA A 125 13.20 -29.66 0.02
C ALA A 125 12.46 -30.79 -0.73
N SER A 126 11.29 -30.50 -1.34
CA SER A 126 10.49 -31.50 -2.05
C SER A 126 11.19 -32.03 -3.30
N ALA A 127 12.04 -31.22 -3.95
CA ALA A 127 12.84 -31.65 -5.10
C ALA A 127 13.83 -32.77 -4.76
N THR A 128 14.27 -32.88 -3.51
CA THR A 128 15.17 -33.94 -3.02
C THR A 128 14.44 -35.12 -2.39
N SER A 129 13.11 -35.04 -2.25
CA SER A 129 12.29 -36.08 -1.64
C SER A 129 12.14 -37.29 -2.57
N ALA A 130 12.20 -38.50 -1.98
CA ALA A 130 11.85 -39.74 -2.69
C ALA A 130 10.33 -39.95 -2.81
N ASP A 131 9.52 -39.15 -2.08
CA ASP A 131 8.07 -39.19 -2.16
C ASP A 131 7.55 -38.40 -3.38
N ILE A 132 7.38 -39.14 -4.48
CA ILE A 132 6.90 -38.58 -5.76
C ILE A 132 5.49 -38.00 -5.61
N GLY A 133 4.60 -38.67 -4.87
CA GLY A 133 3.20 -38.22 -4.72
C GLY A 133 3.09 -36.91 -3.96
N ALA A 134 3.86 -36.74 -2.88
CA ALA A 134 3.93 -35.47 -2.17
C ALA A 134 4.52 -34.35 -3.04
N ARG A 135 5.56 -34.65 -3.82
CA ARG A 135 6.19 -33.68 -4.73
C ARG A 135 5.22 -33.20 -5.81
N GLU A 136 4.50 -34.10 -6.47
CA GLU A 136 3.49 -33.75 -7.48
C GLU A 136 2.35 -32.91 -6.89
N CYS A 137 1.91 -33.22 -5.67
CA CYS A 137 0.88 -32.45 -4.98
C CYS A 137 1.35 -31.01 -4.67
N ILE A 138 2.57 -30.86 -4.15
CA ILE A 138 3.18 -29.55 -3.86
C ILE A 138 3.29 -28.72 -5.15
N GLU A 139 3.79 -29.32 -6.23
CA GLU A 139 3.93 -28.67 -7.53
C GLU A 139 2.57 -28.18 -8.05
N SER A 140 1.55 -29.04 -8.02
CA SER A 140 0.20 -28.72 -8.48
C SER A 140 -0.39 -27.51 -7.73
N ILE A 141 -0.28 -27.48 -6.40
CA ILE A 141 -0.78 -26.39 -5.57
C ILE A 141 -0.07 -25.07 -5.89
N LEU A 142 1.25 -25.09 -6.02
CA LEU A 142 2.04 -23.88 -6.28
C LEU A 142 1.85 -23.35 -7.69
N LEU A 143 1.71 -24.22 -8.69
CA LEU A 143 1.39 -23.80 -10.05
C LEU A 143 -0.01 -23.19 -10.14
N ALA A 144 -1.00 -23.78 -9.46
CA ALA A 144 -2.35 -23.21 -9.38
C ALA A 144 -2.32 -21.81 -8.74
N MET A 145 -1.65 -21.64 -7.60
CA MET A 145 -1.49 -20.34 -6.97
C MET A 145 -0.74 -19.34 -7.86
N SER A 146 0.34 -19.78 -8.52
CA SER A 146 1.15 -18.92 -9.39
C SER A 146 0.37 -18.42 -10.61
N LYS A 147 -0.50 -19.25 -11.17
CA LYS A 147 -1.41 -18.85 -12.25
C LYS A 147 -2.31 -17.69 -11.84
N GLU A 148 -2.96 -17.79 -10.69
CA GLU A 148 -3.81 -16.73 -10.15
C GLU A 148 -2.99 -15.46 -9.83
N GLN A 149 -1.80 -15.64 -9.25
CA GLN A 149 -0.90 -14.54 -8.94
C GLN A 149 -0.45 -13.78 -10.20
N LEU A 150 -0.15 -14.49 -11.29
CA LEU A 150 0.23 -13.88 -12.57
C LEU A 150 -0.93 -13.10 -13.21
N LEU A 151 -2.14 -13.65 -13.16
CA LEU A 151 -3.34 -12.96 -13.64
C LEU A 151 -3.54 -11.65 -12.87
N ARG A 152 -3.42 -11.69 -11.54
CA ARG A 152 -3.52 -10.51 -10.67
C ARG A 152 -2.45 -9.46 -10.98
N ASP A 153 -1.19 -9.88 -11.15
CA ASP A 153 -0.10 -8.95 -11.42
C ASP A 153 -0.24 -8.30 -12.81
N ARG A 154 -0.73 -9.03 -13.82
CA ARG A 154 -1.06 -8.45 -15.14
C ARG A 154 -2.19 -7.43 -15.03
N ALA A 155 -3.26 -7.77 -14.32
CA ALA A 155 -4.39 -6.86 -14.11
C ALA A 155 -3.98 -5.56 -13.39
N LEU A 156 -3.11 -5.66 -12.38
CA LEU A 156 -2.59 -4.50 -11.65
C LEU A 156 -1.76 -3.57 -12.55
N MET A 157 -1.04 -4.14 -13.52
CA MET A 157 -0.09 -3.41 -14.37
C MET A 157 -0.71 -2.96 -15.71
N LYS A 158 -1.93 -3.41 -16.01
CA LYS A 158 -2.73 -3.04 -17.20
C LYS A 158 -2.74 -1.52 -17.50
N PRO A 159 -2.82 -0.60 -16.52
CA PRO A 159 -2.80 0.85 -16.80
C PRO A 159 -1.52 1.38 -17.48
N GLN A 160 -0.39 0.66 -17.39
CA GLN A 160 0.88 1.06 -18.02
C GLN A 160 0.89 0.86 -19.55
N ARG A 161 -0.14 0.19 -20.10
CA ARG A 161 -0.29 -0.08 -21.54
C ARG A 161 0.83 -0.94 -22.14
N TRP A 162 1.42 -1.82 -21.33
CA TRP A 162 2.40 -2.82 -21.79
C TRP A 162 1.79 -4.19 -22.06
N GLU A 163 0.54 -4.42 -21.62
CA GLU A 163 -0.18 -5.67 -21.88
C GLU A 163 -0.52 -5.78 -23.37
N PRO A 164 -0.06 -6.83 -24.09
CA PRO A 164 -0.32 -6.98 -25.52
C PRO A 164 -1.81 -7.11 -25.87
N ASP A 165 -2.58 -7.78 -25.02
CA ASP A 165 -4.03 -7.90 -25.15
C ASP A 165 -4.74 -7.47 -23.84
N PRO A 166 -4.97 -6.17 -23.65
CA PRO A 166 -5.61 -5.65 -22.45
C PRO A 166 -7.07 -6.11 -22.26
N ALA A 167 -7.73 -6.56 -23.34
CA ALA A 167 -9.11 -7.02 -23.28
C ALA A 167 -9.22 -8.44 -22.70
N ALA A 168 -8.16 -9.25 -22.84
CA ALA A 168 -8.07 -10.58 -22.24
C ALA A 168 -7.75 -10.57 -20.74
N VAL A 169 -7.44 -9.42 -20.15
CA VAL A 169 -7.09 -9.29 -18.72
C VAL A 169 -8.20 -8.56 -17.97
N PRO A 170 -8.78 -9.16 -16.92
CA PRO A 170 -9.83 -8.54 -16.12
C PRO A 170 -9.30 -7.33 -15.36
N ASP A 171 -10.21 -6.49 -14.86
CA ASP A 171 -9.83 -5.34 -14.03
C ASP A 171 -9.41 -5.80 -12.64
N ILE A 172 -8.39 -5.13 -12.08
CA ILE A 172 -7.78 -5.53 -10.80
C ILE A 172 -8.82 -5.61 -9.67
N ASP A 173 -9.80 -4.70 -9.64
CA ASP A 173 -10.86 -4.65 -8.61
C ASP A 173 -11.72 -5.92 -8.58
N THR A 174 -11.80 -6.66 -9.69
CA THR A 174 -12.50 -7.95 -9.74
C THR A 174 -11.72 -9.09 -9.10
N LEU A 175 -10.41 -8.91 -8.87
CA LEU A 175 -9.51 -9.95 -8.38
C LEU A 175 -9.05 -9.76 -6.93
N VAL A 176 -9.13 -8.54 -6.38
CA VAL A 176 -8.58 -8.24 -5.03
C VAL A 176 -9.62 -8.00 -3.93
N GLY A 177 -10.93 -8.10 -4.26
CA GLY A 177 -12.00 -7.79 -3.32
C GLY A 177 -12.17 -6.27 -3.09
N ARG A 178 -13.33 -5.85 -2.58
CA ARG A 178 -13.60 -4.46 -2.19
C ARG A 178 -13.48 -4.29 -0.69
#